data_AF-A0A914EJY0-F1
#
_entry.id   AF-A0A914EJY0-F1
#
_cell.length_a   1.000
_cell.length_b   1.000
_cell.length_c   1.000
_cell.angle_alpha   90.00
_cell.angle_beta   90.00
_cell.angle_gamma   90.00
#
_symmetry.space_group_name_H-M   'P 1'
#
loop_
_entity.id
_entity.type
_entity.pdbx_description
1 polymer ?
#
loop_
_entity_poly.entity_id
_entity_poly.type
_entity_poly.pdbx_seq_one_letter_code
_entity_poly.pdbx_strand_id
1 'polypeptide(L)'
;MVIPNKFENFAYFGTNYSTLWVNTNGAFSFRTAISTFTPSCSPLNVTYSMVAPYWADVDISMTGHIYYRQTQNSTILAKAKDEINNAFPHLPNINLTWAFIATWYNVTYYPDNSDYYYRKRDIFQATLVSNGAQSFAIFYYNQILWTTGDTSGGNNGLGGTPAFAGFDAGDGQDRYTIPGSCTADIINIANETNCGKPGVFVFRIDNSTIIQPSTTTTTTTQINSTPRPTTIYAPSAPPTTRGSTSTLSNSDGTPCNCDNSGLWLDLILVIDRSAGVGSDGLSAIGGQLLAILDNVPVAQSGQGDFYTRVGLVVYSSDVQVVSDLTHYQSFDDLMMDLINLNQYHKANDRIADIGK
;
A
#
# COMPACT_ATOMS: atom_id res chain seq x y z
N MET A 1 -3.14 -4.01 -6.86
CA MET A 1 -4.03 -4.92 -7.65
C MET A 1 -5.48 -4.77 -7.16
N VAL A 2 -6.48 -4.75 -8.05
CA VAL A 2 -7.91 -4.77 -7.67
C VAL A 2 -8.36 -6.17 -7.26
N ILE A 3 -9.19 -6.26 -6.23
CA ILE A 3 -9.74 -7.50 -5.71
C ILE A 3 -11.25 -7.30 -5.51
N PRO A 4 -12.10 -7.90 -6.36
CA PRO A 4 -13.53 -7.99 -6.11
C PRO A 4 -13.80 -8.73 -4.81
N ASN A 5 -14.73 -8.21 -4.00
CA ASN A 5 -15.19 -8.89 -2.81
C ASN A 5 -16.08 -10.07 -3.21
N LYS A 6 -15.72 -11.28 -2.76
CA LYS A 6 -16.38 -12.53 -3.14
C LYS A 6 -17.52 -12.93 -2.18
N PHE A 7 -17.73 -12.17 -1.10
CA PHE A 7 -18.66 -12.52 -0.04
C PHE A 7 -19.76 -11.46 0.11
N GLU A 8 -19.55 -10.45 0.97
CA GLU A 8 -20.51 -9.39 1.27
C GLU A 8 -19.79 -8.04 1.21
N ASN A 9 -20.52 -6.95 0.94
CA ASN A 9 -19.92 -5.62 0.88
C ASN A 9 -19.15 -5.27 2.17
N PHE A 10 -18.12 -4.44 2.04
CA PHE A 10 -17.36 -3.92 3.16
C PHE A 10 -17.85 -2.50 3.51
N ALA A 11 -18.50 -2.35 4.65
CA ALA A 11 -18.89 -1.03 5.18
C ALA A 11 -17.64 -0.28 5.68
N TYR A 12 -17.43 0.96 5.24
CA TYR A 12 -16.31 1.81 5.62
C TYR A 12 -16.69 3.30 5.47
N PHE A 13 -16.50 4.11 6.52
CA PHE A 13 -16.93 5.51 6.54
C PHE A 13 -18.40 5.70 6.08
N GLY A 14 -19.32 4.88 6.61
CA GLY A 14 -20.75 4.87 6.24
C GLY A 14 -21.06 4.44 4.79
N THR A 15 -20.05 4.08 3.99
CA THR A 15 -20.20 3.67 2.58
C THR A 15 -19.92 2.18 2.42
N ASN A 16 -20.68 1.50 1.57
CA ASN A 16 -20.49 0.08 1.27
C ASN A 16 -19.65 -0.11 0.00
N TYR A 17 -18.58 -0.90 0.09
CA TYR A 17 -17.65 -1.17 -1.01
C TYR A 17 -17.65 -2.66 -1.41
N SER A 18 -17.78 -2.93 -2.71
CA SER A 18 -17.73 -4.28 -3.30
C SER A 18 -16.35 -4.68 -3.85
N THR A 19 -15.37 -3.78 -3.76
CA THR A 19 -14.01 -3.92 -4.30
C THR A 19 -13.00 -3.32 -3.34
N LEU A 20 -11.82 -3.90 -3.26
CA LEU A 20 -10.67 -3.32 -2.58
C LEU A 20 -9.40 -3.50 -3.42
N TRP A 21 -8.46 -2.57 -3.31
CA TRP A 21 -7.14 -2.65 -3.90
C TRP A 21 -6.13 -2.90 -2.80
N VAL A 22 -5.22 -3.87 -2.98
CA VAL A 22 -3.99 -3.96 -2.19
C VAL A 22 -2.90 -3.20 -2.91
N ASN A 23 -2.23 -2.31 -2.20
CA ASN A 23 -1.11 -1.52 -2.68
C ASN A 23 0.21 -2.00 -2.01
N THR A 24 1.30 -1.98 -2.77
CA THR A 24 2.64 -2.40 -2.33
C THR A 24 3.10 -1.63 -1.10
N ASN A 25 2.87 -0.32 -1.12
CA ASN A 25 3.23 0.68 -0.12
C ASN A 25 2.46 0.56 1.20
N GLY A 26 1.85 -0.57 1.55
CA GLY A 26 1.29 -0.78 2.89
C GLY A 26 -0.13 -0.23 3.13
N ALA A 27 -0.94 -0.13 2.07
CA ALA A 27 -2.31 0.40 2.14
C ALA A 27 -3.35 -0.43 1.37
N PHE A 28 -4.62 -0.26 1.76
CA PHE A 28 -5.79 -0.61 0.98
C PHE A 28 -6.54 0.64 0.54
N SER A 29 -7.19 0.57 -0.62
CA SER A 29 -8.14 1.57 -1.12
C SER A 29 -9.40 0.88 -1.64
N PHE A 30 -10.56 1.55 -1.69
CA PHE A 30 -11.84 0.92 -2.02
C PHE A 30 -12.52 1.39 -3.32
N ARG A 31 -11.95 2.39 -3.99
CA ARG A 31 -12.53 3.00 -5.19
C ARG A 31 -11.62 2.96 -6.41
N THR A 32 -10.32 3.20 -6.21
CA THR A 32 -9.28 3.16 -7.24
C THR A 32 -7.93 2.89 -6.59
N ALA A 33 -6.93 2.48 -7.38
CA ALA A 33 -5.58 2.21 -6.88
C ALA A 33 -4.89 3.50 -6.42
N ILE A 34 -4.25 3.44 -5.25
CA ILE A 34 -3.24 4.44 -4.84
C ILE A 34 -2.03 4.29 -5.76
N SER A 35 -1.53 5.40 -6.33
CA SER A 35 -0.31 5.45 -7.16
C SER A 35 0.88 6.11 -6.45
N THR A 36 0.62 6.89 -5.41
CA THR A 36 1.64 7.64 -4.65
C THR A 36 2.36 6.75 -3.64
N PHE A 37 3.69 6.91 -3.57
CA PHE A 37 4.59 6.22 -2.64
C PHE A 37 4.85 7.04 -1.38
N THR A 38 5.17 8.33 -1.52
CA THR A 38 5.28 9.25 -0.38
C THR A 38 3.92 9.45 0.30
N PRO A 39 3.80 9.24 1.62
CA PRO A 39 2.53 9.40 2.33
C PRO A 39 2.09 10.86 2.41
N SER A 40 0.80 11.14 2.16
CA SER A 40 0.20 12.41 2.53
C SER A 40 -0.15 12.41 4.01
N CYS A 41 0.34 13.41 4.74
CA CYS A 41 0.06 13.62 6.16
C CYS A 41 -1.09 14.61 6.44
N SER A 42 -1.84 14.98 5.39
CA SER A 42 -3.08 15.76 5.48
C SER A 42 -4.26 14.98 4.88
N PRO A 43 -5.52 15.26 5.28
CA PRO A 43 -6.72 14.63 4.71
C PRO A 43 -6.70 14.58 3.19
N LEU A 44 -6.99 13.40 2.65
CA LEU A 44 -6.92 13.14 1.23
C LEU A 44 -8.18 13.65 0.53
N ASN A 45 -8.07 14.74 -0.22
CA ASN A 45 -9.12 15.21 -1.14
C ASN A 45 -9.09 14.43 -2.49
N VAL A 46 -8.90 13.11 -2.39
CA VAL A 46 -8.73 12.20 -3.53
C VAL A 46 -9.54 10.95 -3.27
N THR A 47 -10.18 10.43 -4.32
CA THR A 47 -11.22 9.41 -4.26
C THR A 47 -10.70 8.00 -3.94
N TYR A 48 -9.66 7.83 -3.11
CA TYR A 48 -9.11 6.51 -2.79
C TYR A 48 -9.96 5.75 -1.76
N SER A 49 -10.42 6.43 -0.70
CA SER A 49 -11.02 5.85 0.51
C SER A 49 -10.13 4.74 1.10
N MET A 50 -9.24 5.09 2.03
CA MET A 50 -8.00 4.36 2.30
C MET A 50 -7.87 3.84 3.73
N VAL A 51 -7.60 2.53 3.87
CA VAL A 51 -7.17 1.90 5.13
C VAL A 51 -5.67 1.62 5.04
N ALA A 52 -4.86 2.32 5.83
CA ALA A 52 -3.42 2.20 5.82
C ALA A 52 -2.93 1.58 7.15
N PRO A 53 -2.59 0.29 7.22
CA PRO A 53 -1.79 -0.21 8.35
C PRO A 53 -0.43 0.50 8.41
N TYR A 54 0.24 0.69 7.27
CA TYR A 54 1.56 1.33 7.25
C TYR A 54 1.87 1.87 5.86
N TRP A 55 1.17 2.93 5.44
CA TRP A 55 1.41 3.54 4.14
C TRP A 55 2.79 4.22 4.12
N ALA A 56 3.74 3.66 3.36
CA ALA A 56 5.11 4.14 3.24
C ALA A 56 5.70 3.70 1.90
N ASP A 57 6.80 4.31 1.47
CA ASP A 57 7.50 3.97 0.22
C ASP A 57 8.22 2.61 0.36
N VAL A 58 7.49 1.52 0.06
CA VAL A 58 7.88 0.12 0.26
C VAL A 58 8.49 -0.44 -1.02
N ASP A 59 9.73 -0.93 -0.92
CA ASP A 59 10.29 -1.81 -1.95
C ASP A 59 10.06 -3.30 -1.62
N ILE A 60 9.73 -4.05 -2.66
CA ILE A 60 9.70 -5.52 -2.67
C ILE A 60 10.48 -6.15 -3.83
N SER A 61 11.20 -5.36 -4.64
CA SER A 61 11.98 -5.85 -5.79
C SER A 61 13.15 -6.73 -5.33
N MET A 62 13.80 -6.38 -4.22
CA MET A 62 14.93 -7.12 -3.68
C MET A 62 14.57 -8.08 -2.54
N THR A 63 13.58 -7.75 -1.71
CA THR A 63 13.24 -8.55 -0.53
C THR A 63 11.82 -8.33 -0.03
N GLY A 64 11.31 -9.30 0.73
CA GLY A 64 9.97 -9.25 1.30
C GLY A 64 8.86 -9.65 0.32
N HIS A 65 7.69 -9.95 0.87
CA HIS A 65 6.55 -10.43 0.11
C HIS A 65 5.24 -9.91 0.70
N ILE A 66 4.26 -9.68 -0.18
CA ILE A 66 2.91 -9.27 0.21
C ILE A 66 1.97 -10.43 -0.02
N TYR A 67 1.48 -11.02 1.07
CA TYR A 67 0.50 -12.08 1.05
C TYR A 67 -0.88 -11.50 1.31
N TYR A 68 -1.90 -11.87 0.55
CA TYR A 68 -3.27 -11.47 0.84
C TYR A 68 -4.30 -12.56 0.53
N ARG A 69 -5.43 -12.55 1.22
CA ARG A 69 -6.54 -13.50 0.99
C ARG A 69 -7.88 -12.98 1.55
N GLN A 70 -8.97 -13.37 0.89
CA GLN A 70 -10.31 -13.39 1.47
C GLN A 70 -10.56 -14.76 2.11
N THR A 71 -11.28 -14.83 3.23
CA THR A 71 -11.61 -16.10 3.91
C THR A 71 -12.89 -16.03 4.75
N GLN A 72 -13.59 -17.16 4.86
CA GLN A 72 -14.70 -17.40 5.80
C GLN A 72 -14.31 -18.47 6.84
N ASN A 73 -13.02 -18.74 7.03
CA ASN A 73 -12.55 -19.78 7.94
C ASN A 73 -12.96 -19.44 9.39
N SER A 74 -13.79 -20.30 10.00
CA SER A 74 -14.39 -20.07 11.32
C SER A 74 -13.36 -19.88 12.43
N THR A 75 -12.19 -20.54 12.37
CA THR A 75 -11.11 -20.34 13.34
C THR A 75 -10.44 -18.97 13.22
N ILE A 76 -10.33 -18.42 11.99
CA ILE A 76 -9.84 -17.06 11.77
C ILE A 76 -10.88 -16.03 12.26
N LEU A 77 -12.15 -16.23 11.93
CA LEU A 77 -13.24 -15.35 12.36
C LEU A 77 -13.43 -15.35 13.88
N ALA A 78 -13.29 -16.50 14.55
CA ALA A 78 -13.29 -16.59 16.00
C ALA A 78 -12.16 -15.77 16.62
N LYS A 79 -10.91 -15.92 16.14
CA LYS A 79 -9.77 -15.12 16.63
C LYS A 79 -9.98 -13.62 16.45
N ALA A 80 -10.49 -13.19 15.29
CA ALA A 80 -10.78 -11.77 15.06
C ALA A 80 -11.89 -11.26 15.99
N LYS A 81 -12.94 -12.07 16.21
CA LYS A 81 -14.01 -11.79 17.17
C LYS A 81 -13.48 -11.68 18.60
N ASP A 82 -12.54 -12.53 19.01
CA ASP A 82 -11.94 -12.47 20.35
C ASP A 82 -11.13 -11.17 20.55
N GLU A 83 -10.28 -10.79 19.58
CA GLU A 83 -9.54 -9.52 19.62
C GLU A 83 -10.50 -8.31 19.67
N ILE A 84 -11.61 -8.34 18.91
CA ILE A 84 -12.62 -7.27 18.91
C ILE A 84 -13.42 -7.25 20.23
N ASN A 85 -13.82 -8.39 20.77
CA ASN A 85 -14.53 -8.45 22.06
C ASN A 85 -13.65 -7.93 23.21
N ASN A 86 -12.36 -8.25 23.20
CA ASN A 86 -11.40 -7.74 24.19
C ASN A 86 -11.23 -6.21 24.08
N ALA A 87 -11.15 -5.69 22.85
CA ALA A 87 -11.03 -4.26 22.58
C ALA A 87 -12.35 -3.48 22.83
N PHE A 88 -13.50 -4.13 22.66
CA PHE A 88 -14.82 -3.52 22.74
C PHE A 88 -15.81 -4.36 23.58
N PRO A 89 -15.60 -4.46 24.92
CA PRO A 89 -16.39 -5.34 25.79
C PRO A 89 -17.88 -4.97 25.91
N HIS A 90 -18.29 -3.82 25.38
CA HIS A 90 -19.67 -3.34 25.37
C HIS A 90 -20.36 -3.40 24.00
N LEU A 91 -19.68 -3.92 22.95
CA LEU A 91 -20.36 -4.16 21.69
C LEU A 91 -21.30 -5.37 21.81
N PRO A 92 -22.58 -5.26 21.40
CA PRO A 92 -23.48 -6.40 21.37
C PRO A 92 -23.00 -7.46 20.37
N ASN A 93 -23.33 -8.72 20.64
CA ASN A 93 -22.86 -9.93 19.95
C ASN A 93 -22.55 -9.74 18.45
N ILE A 94 -21.27 -9.66 18.12
CA ILE A 94 -20.79 -9.52 16.74
C ILE A 94 -20.81 -10.90 16.06
N ASN A 95 -21.37 -10.96 14.86
CA ASN A 95 -21.40 -12.16 14.02
C ASN A 95 -20.67 -11.89 12.71
N LEU A 96 -19.33 -12.02 12.72
CA LEU A 96 -18.47 -11.84 11.53
C LEU A 96 -18.66 -13.01 10.56
N THR A 97 -18.81 -12.72 9.27
CA THR A 97 -19.07 -13.73 8.22
C THR A 97 -17.85 -13.94 7.32
N TRP A 98 -16.98 -12.94 7.17
CA TRP A 98 -15.77 -13.01 6.35
C TRP A 98 -14.66 -12.06 6.81
N ALA A 99 -13.45 -12.33 6.31
CA ALA A 99 -12.24 -11.56 6.55
C ALA A 99 -11.42 -11.35 5.27
N PHE A 100 -10.87 -10.16 5.08
CA PHE A 100 -9.69 -9.90 4.25
C PHE A 100 -8.45 -9.84 5.14
N ILE A 101 -7.36 -10.48 4.74
CA ILE A 101 -6.07 -10.37 5.42
C ILE A 101 -5.03 -10.00 4.38
N ALA A 102 -4.20 -8.99 4.65
CA ALA A 102 -2.93 -8.80 3.95
C ALA A 102 -1.76 -8.60 4.92
N THR A 103 -0.63 -9.23 4.60
CA THR A 103 0.60 -9.25 5.37
C THR A 103 1.73 -8.73 4.48
N TRP A 104 2.37 -7.64 4.89
CA TRP A 104 3.62 -7.16 4.32
C TRP A 104 4.74 -7.77 5.16
N TYR A 105 5.39 -8.80 4.61
CA TYR A 105 6.33 -9.65 5.33
C TYR A 105 7.75 -9.39 4.89
N ASN A 106 8.59 -8.91 5.82
CA ASN A 106 10.01 -8.62 5.61
C ASN A 106 10.27 -7.57 4.51
N VAL A 107 9.34 -6.63 4.33
CA VAL A 107 9.43 -5.60 3.28
C VAL A 107 10.45 -4.52 3.65
N THR A 108 11.16 -3.98 2.66
CA THR A 108 12.14 -2.90 2.87
C THR A 108 11.60 -1.57 2.34
N TYR A 109 12.34 -0.49 2.54
CA TYR A 109 12.02 0.83 2.02
C TYR A 109 12.67 1.02 0.65
N TYR A 110 12.08 1.85 -0.20
CA TYR A 110 12.67 2.18 -1.49
C TYR A 110 14.03 2.89 -1.31
N PRO A 111 15.10 2.44 -1.98
CA PRO A 111 16.46 2.93 -1.78
C PRO A 111 16.98 3.83 -2.93
N ASP A 112 17.79 4.84 -2.62
CA ASP A 112 18.48 5.67 -3.63
C ASP A 112 19.91 5.14 -3.97
N ASN A 113 20.42 4.15 -3.24
CA ASN A 113 21.66 3.41 -3.57
C ASN A 113 21.61 1.97 -3.02
N SER A 114 22.67 1.15 -3.13
CA SER A 114 22.56 -0.32 -2.97
C SER A 114 23.01 -0.93 -1.63
N ASP A 115 23.83 -0.25 -0.82
CA ASP A 115 24.74 -0.97 0.10
C ASP A 115 24.25 -1.19 1.55
N TYR A 116 23.21 -0.48 2.03
CA TYR A 116 22.79 -0.54 3.45
C TYR A 116 21.35 -1.03 3.71
N TYR A 117 20.57 -1.22 2.66
CA TYR A 117 19.10 -1.17 2.69
C TYR A 117 18.43 -2.43 3.25
N TYR A 118 18.88 -3.59 2.77
CA TYR A 118 18.34 -4.92 3.09
C TYR A 118 18.40 -5.34 4.57
N ARG A 119 19.01 -4.52 5.45
CA ARG A 119 19.15 -4.78 6.89
C ARG A 119 17.91 -4.42 7.70
N LYS A 120 17.13 -3.43 7.25
CA LYS A 120 15.88 -3.02 7.88
C LYS A 120 14.72 -3.60 7.09
N ARG A 121 13.89 -4.39 7.76
CA ARG A 121 12.77 -5.11 7.16
C ARG A 121 11.60 -5.08 8.11
N ASP A 122 10.47 -4.62 7.62
CA ASP A 122 9.28 -4.43 8.42
C ASP A 122 8.33 -5.62 8.25
N ILE A 123 7.59 -5.93 9.31
CA ILE A 123 6.58 -7.00 9.32
C ILE A 123 5.32 -6.44 9.94
N PHE A 124 4.31 -6.21 9.10
CA PHE A 124 3.00 -5.74 9.51
C PHE A 124 1.87 -6.44 8.73
N GLN A 125 0.69 -6.49 9.33
CA GLN A 125 -0.49 -7.15 8.77
C GLN A 125 -1.74 -6.34 9.10
N ALA A 126 -2.66 -6.27 8.15
CA ALA A 126 -4.02 -5.83 8.40
C ALA A 126 -5.02 -6.96 8.13
N THR A 127 -5.96 -7.10 9.06
CA THR A 127 -7.11 -8.00 8.97
C THR A 127 -8.37 -7.14 8.99
N LEU A 128 -9.03 -7.00 7.84
CA LEU A 128 -10.35 -6.39 7.73
C LEU A 128 -11.40 -7.49 7.93
N VAL A 129 -12.36 -7.30 8.84
CA VAL A 129 -13.41 -8.30 9.10
C VAL A 129 -14.78 -7.65 9.11
N SER A 130 -15.78 -8.35 8.56
CA SER A 130 -17.09 -7.76 8.36
C SER A 130 -18.22 -8.80 8.38
N ASN A 131 -19.45 -8.29 8.42
CA ASN A 131 -20.69 -9.03 8.20
C ASN A 131 -21.65 -8.32 7.23
N GLY A 132 -21.11 -7.51 6.32
CA GLY A 132 -21.90 -6.71 5.38
C GLY A 132 -22.40 -5.38 5.94
N ALA A 133 -22.48 -5.22 7.27
CA ALA A 133 -23.00 -4.01 7.93
C ALA A 133 -22.06 -3.44 9.00
N GLN A 134 -21.43 -4.29 9.81
CA GLN A 134 -20.41 -3.94 10.78
C GLN A 134 -19.05 -4.33 10.23
N SER A 135 -18.06 -3.46 10.36
CA SER A 135 -16.72 -3.68 9.82
C SER A 135 -15.65 -3.22 10.81
N PHE A 136 -14.60 -4.01 10.91
CA PHE A 136 -13.48 -3.76 11.79
C PHE A 136 -12.16 -3.90 11.03
N ALA A 137 -11.18 -3.10 11.43
CA ALA A 137 -9.79 -3.28 11.03
C ALA A 137 -8.97 -3.67 12.25
N ILE A 138 -8.16 -4.72 12.11
CA ILE A 138 -7.17 -5.13 13.10
C ILE A 138 -5.80 -5.03 12.46
N PHE A 139 -4.95 -4.16 13.00
CA PHE A 139 -3.55 -4.04 12.58
C PHE A 139 -2.66 -4.78 13.57
N TYR A 140 -1.66 -5.48 13.02
CA TYR A 140 -0.64 -6.20 13.75
C TYR A 140 0.73 -5.75 13.26
N TYR A 141 1.59 -5.30 14.15
CA TYR A 141 2.97 -4.90 13.90
C TYR A 141 3.88 -5.82 14.71
N ASN A 142 4.87 -6.44 14.07
CA ASN A 142 5.82 -7.34 14.73
C ASN A 142 7.19 -6.67 14.90
N GLN A 143 7.70 -6.07 13.82
CA GLN A 143 8.90 -5.24 13.84
C GLN A 143 8.73 -4.10 12.84
N ILE A 144 9.14 -2.90 13.25
CA ILE A 144 9.18 -1.68 12.45
C ILE A 144 10.56 -1.07 12.69
N LEU A 145 11.38 -1.00 11.64
CA LEU A 145 12.81 -0.67 11.68
C LEU A 145 13.16 0.49 10.74
N TRP A 146 12.25 0.83 9.83
CA TRP A 146 12.30 1.98 8.95
C TRP A 146 10.95 2.72 9.00
N THR A 147 10.91 3.97 8.53
CA THR A 147 9.70 4.80 8.45
C THR A 147 9.49 5.45 7.09
N THR A 148 10.54 5.54 6.27
CA THR A 148 10.59 6.43 5.10
C THR A 148 11.51 5.85 4.02
N GLY A 149 11.07 5.84 2.75
CA GLY A 149 11.94 5.58 1.60
C GLY A 149 12.81 6.78 1.23
N ASP A 150 13.91 6.56 0.54
CA ASP A 150 14.88 7.61 0.25
C ASP A 150 14.26 8.71 -0.65
N THR A 151 13.48 8.35 -1.69
CA THR A 151 12.72 9.31 -2.53
C THR A 151 11.72 10.17 -1.74
N SER A 152 11.28 9.67 -0.58
CA SER A 152 10.39 10.39 0.36
C SER A 152 11.17 11.28 1.34
N GLY A 153 12.45 11.56 1.06
CA GLY A 153 13.39 12.33 1.88
C GLY A 153 14.05 11.52 2.99
N GLY A 154 14.00 10.19 2.91
CA GLY A 154 14.60 9.27 3.87
C GLY A 154 16.12 9.24 3.78
N ASN A 155 16.76 8.79 4.86
CA ASN A 155 18.17 8.41 4.90
C ASN A 155 18.31 7.18 5.79
N ASN A 156 18.82 6.08 5.24
CA ASN A 156 18.88 4.78 5.93
C ASN A 156 17.52 4.36 6.51
N GLY A 157 16.44 4.68 5.80
CA GLY A 157 15.08 4.32 6.16
C GLY A 157 14.43 5.20 7.23
N LEU A 158 14.98 6.37 7.56
CA LEU A 158 14.48 7.28 8.61
C LEU A 158 14.52 8.74 8.14
N GLY A 159 13.75 9.62 8.78
CA GLY A 159 13.67 11.03 8.40
C GLY A 159 12.61 11.29 7.33
N GLY A 160 12.80 12.31 6.49
CA GLY A 160 11.89 12.63 5.37
C GLY A 160 10.43 12.80 5.77
N THR A 161 9.54 12.20 4.98
CA THR A 161 8.09 12.07 5.24
C THR A 161 7.77 10.66 5.77
N PRO A 162 7.57 10.48 7.09
CA PRO A 162 7.35 9.17 7.68
C PRO A 162 6.02 8.53 7.29
N ALA A 163 5.95 7.22 7.43
CA ALA A 163 4.79 6.38 7.17
C ALA A 163 3.48 6.91 7.79
N PHE A 164 2.38 6.75 7.06
CA PHE A 164 1.03 6.98 7.55
C PHE A 164 0.35 5.67 7.98
N ALA A 165 -0.04 5.59 9.26
CA ALA A 165 -0.89 4.52 9.78
C ALA A 165 -2.24 5.10 10.25
N GLY A 166 -3.34 4.58 9.71
CA GLY A 166 -4.69 5.08 9.99
C GLY A 166 -5.70 4.85 8.86
N PHE A 167 -6.64 5.78 8.75
CA PHE A 167 -7.84 5.70 7.91
C PHE A 167 -8.14 7.06 7.31
N ASP A 168 -8.55 7.11 6.05
CA ASP A 168 -8.94 8.35 5.36
C ASP A 168 -10.15 8.08 4.45
N ALA A 169 -11.23 8.84 4.62
CA ALA A 169 -12.46 8.66 3.87
C ALA A 169 -12.30 8.97 2.37
N GLY A 170 -11.31 9.79 1.99
CA GLY A 170 -11.13 10.27 0.62
C GLY A 170 -12.11 11.38 0.23
N ASP A 171 -12.61 12.14 1.21
CA ASP A 171 -13.54 13.27 1.04
C ASP A 171 -12.88 14.63 1.39
N GLY A 172 -11.58 14.63 1.67
CA GLY A 172 -10.82 15.82 2.08
C GLY A 172 -11.03 16.27 3.53
N GLN A 173 -11.80 15.55 4.36
CA GLN A 173 -12.07 15.93 5.75
C GLN A 173 -11.95 14.77 6.74
N ASP A 174 -12.66 13.66 6.53
CA ASP A 174 -12.80 12.60 7.51
C ASP A 174 -11.57 11.66 7.50
N ARG A 175 -10.71 11.82 8.51
CA ARG A 175 -9.47 11.06 8.68
C ARG A 175 -9.23 10.70 10.14
N TYR A 176 -8.70 9.50 10.37
CA TYR A 176 -8.13 9.09 11.65
C TYR A 176 -6.66 8.73 11.47
N THR A 177 -5.81 9.26 12.35
CA THR A 177 -4.35 9.04 12.33
C THR A 177 -3.94 8.36 13.63
N ILE A 178 -3.21 7.25 13.56
CA ILE A 178 -2.69 6.55 14.74
C ILE A 178 -1.62 7.42 15.41
N PRO A 179 -1.53 7.49 16.75
CA PRO A 179 -0.47 8.25 17.43
C PRO A 179 0.94 7.92 16.91
N GLY A 180 1.75 8.96 16.68
CA GLY A 180 3.10 8.87 16.11
C GLY A 180 3.15 8.71 14.58
N SER A 181 2.04 8.37 13.92
CA SER A 181 1.97 8.35 12.45
C SER A 181 2.33 9.70 11.84
N CYS A 182 2.98 9.69 10.67
CA CYS A 182 3.52 10.88 10.01
C CYS A 182 4.58 11.66 10.81
N THR A 183 5.10 11.11 11.91
CA THR A 183 6.30 11.60 12.61
C THR A 183 7.32 10.47 12.73
N ALA A 184 8.53 10.79 13.19
CA ALA A 184 9.54 9.78 13.47
C ALA A 184 9.10 8.77 14.56
N ASP A 185 8.08 9.11 15.37
CA ASP A 185 7.59 8.28 16.46
C ASP A 185 6.86 7.02 15.97
N ILE A 186 6.41 6.96 14.70
CA ILE A 186 5.78 5.76 14.13
C ILE A 186 6.70 4.52 14.16
N ILE A 187 8.02 4.71 14.29
CA ILE A 187 8.97 3.61 14.55
C ILE A 187 8.57 2.76 15.79
N ASN A 188 7.87 3.37 16.76
CA ASN A 188 7.45 2.73 18.00
C ASN A 188 6.10 1.99 17.89
N ILE A 189 5.40 2.01 16.75
CA ILE A 189 4.03 1.49 16.61
C ILE A 189 3.91 -0.02 16.94
N ALA A 190 5.01 -0.79 16.87
CA ALA A 190 5.07 -2.19 17.33
C ALA A 190 5.04 -2.37 18.86
N ASN A 191 5.32 -1.32 19.64
CA ASN A 191 5.24 -1.30 21.10
C ASN A 191 3.94 -0.65 21.60
N GLU A 192 3.34 0.22 20.78
CA GLU A 192 2.09 0.91 21.08
C GLU A 192 0.85 0.03 20.86
N THR A 193 -0.31 0.46 21.37
CA THR A 193 -1.59 -0.25 21.23
C THR A 193 -2.78 0.65 21.57
N ASN A 194 -3.96 0.35 21.03
CA ASN A 194 -5.24 0.90 21.51
C ASN A 194 -6.12 -0.14 22.25
N CYS A 195 -5.70 -1.40 22.34
CA CYS A 195 -6.47 -2.50 22.95
C CYS A 195 -5.76 -3.20 24.12
N GLY A 196 -4.63 -2.66 24.60
CA GLY A 196 -3.86 -3.19 25.72
C GLY A 196 -2.92 -4.34 25.35
N LYS A 197 -2.66 -4.55 24.06
CA LYS A 197 -1.77 -5.60 23.53
C LYS A 197 -0.75 -4.97 22.57
N PRO A 198 0.54 -4.83 22.95
CA PRO A 198 1.57 -4.18 22.15
C PRO A 198 1.60 -4.68 20.70
N GLY A 199 1.73 -3.74 19.76
CA GLY A 199 1.74 -4.00 18.33
C GLY A 199 0.38 -4.39 17.75
N VAL A 200 -0.71 -4.38 18.54
CA VAL A 200 -2.06 -4.66 18.07
C VAL A 200 -2.95 -3.44 18.24
N PHE A 201 -3.65 -3.09 17.16
CA PHE A 201 -4.66 -2.03 17.14
C PHE A 201 -5.95 -2.55 16.55
N VAL A 202 -7.07 -2.26 17.19
CA VAL A 202 -8.41 -2.69 16.78
C VAL A 202 -9.29 -1.46 16.58
N PHE A 203 -10.00 -1.38 15.47
CA PHE A 203 -10.90 -0.26 15.16
C PHE A 203 -12.23 -0.78 14.61
N ARG A 204 -13.33 -0.12 14.96
CA ARG A 204 -14.60 -0.26 14.25
C ARG A 204 -14.72 0.89 13.24
N ILE A 205 -15.00 0.55 11.99
CA ILE A 205 -14.78 1.45 10.84
C ILE A 205 -15.98 1.57 9.89
N ASP A 206 -17.11 0.93 10.21
CA ASP A 206 -18.36 1.00 9.43
C ASP A 206 -19.13 2.34 9.56
N ASN A 207 -19.01 3.05 10.68
CA ASN A 207 -19.69 4.33 10.89
C ASN A 207 -19.04 5.48 10.10
N SER A 208 -19.68 6.65 10.06
CA SER A 208 -19.11 7.89 9.49
C SER A 208 -17.85 8.39 10.21
N THR A 209 -17.49 7.82 11.36
CA THR A 209 -16.21 8.09 12.05
C THR A 209 -15.59 6.80 12.53
N ILE A 210 -14.27 6.79 12.64
CA ILE A 210 -13.51 5.66 13.19
C ILE A 210 -13.69 5.61 14.71
N ILE A 211 -14.13 4.45 15.21
CA ILE A 211 -14.29 4.20 16.64
C ILE A 211 -13.13 3.33 17.12
N GLN A 212 -12.35 3.87 18.03
CA GLN A 212 -11.32 3.17 18.80
C GLN A 212 -11.87 2.68 20.16
N PRO A 213 -11.23 1.71 20.82
CA PRO A 213 -11.55 1.32 22.18
C PRO A 213 -11.56 2.50 23.15
N SER A 214 -12.50 2.49 24.09
CA SER A 214 -12.45 3.42 25.23
C SER A 214 -11.25 3.06 26.09
N THR A 215 -10.27 3.95 26.21
CA THR A 215 -9.18 3.78 27.16
C THR A 215 -9.75 3.75 28.57
N THR A 216 -9.66 2.61 29.26
CA THR A 216 -9.83 2.56 30.70
C THR A 216 -8.73 3.40 31.32
N THR A 217 -9.03 4.66 31.64
CA THR A 217 -8.13 5.52 32.40
C THR A 217 -8.06 4.95 33.81
N THR A 218 -7.14 4.02 34.03
CA THR A 218 -6.73 3.62 35.37
C THR A 218 -6.10 4.84 36.00
N THR A 219 -6.88 5.59 36.77
CA THR A 219 -6.37 6.69 37.60
C THR A 219 -5.37 6.08 38.57
N THR A 220 -4.09 6.18 38.25
CA THR A 220 -3.00 5.68 39.08
C THR A 220 -2.86 6.56 40.31
N THR A 221 -3.71 6.31 41.32
CA THR A 221 -3.52 6.81 42.68
C THR A 221 -2.14 6.37 43.12
N GLN A 222 -1.23 7.33 43.35
CA GLN A 222 0.12 7.00 43.76
C GLN A 222 0.11 6.25 45.10
N ILE A 223 0.58 5.02 45.08
CA ILE A 223 0.96 4.27 46.28
C ILE A 223 2.43 3.85 46.14
N ASN A 224 3.22 4.25 47.13
CA ASN A 224 4.67 4.16 47.10
C ASN A 224 5.17 2.70 47.12
N SER A 225 6.17 2.45 46.26
CA SER A 225 7.24 1.44 46.33
C SER A 225 7.14 0.28 47.35
N THR A 226 7.28 -0.94 46.85
CA THR A 226 8.27 -1.91 47.40
C THR A 226 8.60 -3.00 46.35
N PRO A 227 9.88 -3.34 46.11
CA PRO A 227 10.25 -4.31 45.06
C PRO A 227 10.35 -5.75 45.57
N ARG A 228 9.85 -6.72 44.79
CA ARG A 228 10.07 -8.17 44.99
C ARG A 228 9.80 -8.94 43.67
N PRO A 229 10.27 -10.20 43.50
CA PRO A 229 11.56 -10.46 42.87
C PRO A 229 11.43 -11.21 41.53
N THR A 230 12.48 -11.09 40.71
CA THR A 230 12.59 -11.71 39.38
C THR A 230 12.59 -13.24 39.44
N THR A 231 11.81 -13.89 38.58
CA THR A 231 11.99 -15.29 38.19
C THR A 231 12.05 -15.39 36.67
N ILE A 232 13.18 -15.87 36.16
CA ILE A 232 13.44 -16.07 34.73
C ILE A 232 12.93 -17.47 34.34
N TYR A 233 12.16 -17.57 33.26
CA TYR A 233 11.89 -18.84 32.59
C TYR A 233 12.34 -18.76 31.13
N ALA A 234 13.05 -19.80 30.66
CA ALA A 234 13.62 -19.82 29.32
C ALA A 234 12.56 -20.22 28.27
N PRO A 235 12.60 -19.65 27.04
CA PRO A 235 11.69 -20.02 25.98
C PRO A 235 12.06 -21.37 25.34
N SER A 236 11.05 -22.20 25.07
CA SER A 236 11.18 -23.42 24.26
C SER A 236 11.02 -23.11 22.77
N ALA A 237 11.66 -23.94 21.93
CA ALA A 237 11.81 -23.68 20.49
C ALA A 237 10.50 -23.89 19.66
N PRO A 238 10.36 -23.25 18.48
CA PRO A 238 9.17 -23.38 17.64
C PRO A 238 9.22 -24.62 16.71
N PRO A 239 8.07 -25.22 16.37
CA PRO A 239 7.99 -26.31 15.39
C PRO A 239 7.94 -25.80 13.93
N THR A 240 8.56 -26.55 13.02
CA THR A 240 8.64 -26.30 11.57
C THR A 240 7.54 -27.02 10.77
N THR A 241 7.01 -26.43 9.70
CA THR A 241 6.31 -27.15 8.59
C THR A 241 6.13 -26.31 7.30
N ARG A 242 6.03 -26.98 6.14
CA ARG A 242 5.66 -26.42 4.80
C ARG A 242 4.14 -26.20 4.68
N GLY A 243 3.58 -25.44 3.72
CA GLY A 243 4.17 -24.69 2.58
C GLY A 243 3.48 -25.02 1.24
N SER A 244 3.05 -24.03 0.44
CA SER A 244 2.31 -24.22 -0.84
C SER A 244 2.31 -22.97 -1.73
N THR A 245 2.24 -23.15 -3.06
CA THR A 245 2.22 -22.12 -4.12
C THR A 245 1.11 -22.41 -5.15
N SER A 246 0.66 -21.41 -5.94
CA SER A 246 -0.33 -21.58 -7.02
C SER A 246 -0.06 -20.67 -8.22
N THR A 247 -0.28 -21.18 -9.45
CA THR A 247 0.07 -20.53 -10.72
C THR A 247 -1.14 -20.40 -11.68
N LEU A 248 -1.02 -19.51 -12.67
CA LEU A 248 -1.94 -19.33 -13.82
C LEU A 248 -1.33 -19.92 -15.10
N SER A 249 -2.15 -20.29 -16.10
CA SER A 249 -1.72 -20.99 -17.31
C SER A 249 -2.43 -20.59 -18.62
N ASN A 250 -1.70 -20.77 -19.73
CA ASN A 250 -2.08 -20.68 -21.14
C ASN A 250 -3.22 -21.64 -21.50
N SER A 251 -3.78 -21.46 -22.69
CA SER A 251 -4.85 -22.30 -23.26
C SER A 251 -4.47 -23.78 -23.51
N ASP A 252 -3.19 -24.13 -23.46
CA ASP A 252 -2.70 -25.53 -23.52
C ASP A 252 -2.39 -26.13 -22.12
N GLY A 253 -2.63 -25.36 -21.05
CA GLY A 253 -2.35 -25.76 -19.67
C GLY A 253 -0.92 -25.50 -19.20
N THR A 254 0.00 -25.05 -20.06
CA THR A 254 1.33 -24.58 -19.63
C THR A 254 1.22 -23.25 -18.89
N PRO A 255 2.01 -22.94 -17.85
CA PRO A 255 2.02 -21.60 -17.25
C PRO A 255 2.25 -20.51 -18.32
N CYS A 256 1.52 -19.39 -18.26
CA CYS A 256 1.83 -18.22 -19.08
C CYS A 256 3.19 -17.69 -18.63
N ASN A 257 4.27 -18.06 -19.32
CA ASN A 257 5.57 -17.47 -19.09
C ASN A 257 5.56 -16.10 -19.79
N CYS A 258 5.10 -15.07 -19.08
CA CYS A 258 5.04 -13.67 -19.55
C CYS A 258 6.45 -13.06 -19.61
N ASP A 259 7.35 -13.72 -20.34
CA ASP A 259 8.74 -13.36 -20.49
C ASP A 259 8.89 -12.39 -21.68
N ASN A 260 8.88 -11.10 -21.34
CA ASN A 260 9.02 -10.01 -22.30
C ASN A 260 10.50 -9.66 -22.59
N SER A 261 11.46 -10.37 -21.98
CA SER A 261 12.90 -10.08 -22.13
C SER A 261 13.43 -10.32 -23.55
N GLY A 262 12.75 -11.14 -24.34
CA GLY A 262 13.09 -11.43 -25.75
C GLY A 262 12.44 -10.50 -26.79
N LEU A 263 11.85 -9.37 -26.39
CA LEU A 263 11.14 -8.47 -27.31
C LEU A 263 12.07 -7.39 -27.90
N TRP A 264 12.05 -7.27 -29.23
CA TRP A 264 12.59 -6.14 -29.97
C TRP A 264 11.47 -5.30 -30.57
N LEU A 265 11.30 -4.07 -30.08
CA LEU A 265 10.19 -3.18 -30.44
C LEU A 265 10.65 -1.72 -30.51
N ASP A 266 10.01 -0.94 -31.38
CA ASP A 266 9.99 0.52 -31.30
C ASP A 266 8.61 0.94 -30.78
N LEU A 267 8.56 1.55 -29.60
CA LEU A 267 7.33 1.97 -28.93
C LEU A 267 7.24 3.50 -28.91
N ILE A 268 6.13 4.05 -29.41
CA ILE A 268 5.82 5.47 -29.26
C ILE A 268 4.64 5.63 -28.31
N LEU A 269 4.91 6.25 -27.16
CA LEU A 269 3.92 6.58 -26.15
C LEU A 269 3.27 7.92 -26.52
N VAL A 270 1.97 7.91 -26.82
CA VAL A 270 1.21 9.11 -27.20
C VAL A 270 0.18 9.42 -26.12
N ILE A 271 0.46 10.44 -25.30
CA ILE A 271 -0.26 10.72 -24.06
C ILE A 271 -1.06 12.01 -24.18
N ASP A 272 -2.37 11.94 -23.89
CA ASP A 272 -3.21 13.13 -23.75
C ASP A 272 -2.82 13.88 -22.48
N ARG A 273 -2.49 15.17 -22.63
CA ARG A 273 -2.10 16.10 -21.56
C ARG A 273 -3.09 17.23 -21.33
N SER A 274 -4.31 17.10 -21.86
CA SER A 274 -5.38 18.07 -21.72
C SER A 274 -5.96 18.14 -20.31
N ALA A 275 -6.68 19.21 -20.03
CA ALA A 275 -7.47 19.39 -18.81
C ALA A 275 -8.53 18.29 -18.57
N GLY A 276 -8.87 17.50 -19.60
CA GLY A 276 -9.78 16.36 -19.48
C GLY A 276 -9.15 15.15 -18.78
N VAL A 277 -7.83 15.00 -18.87
CA VAL A 277 -7.05 13.97 -18.16
C VAL A 277 -6.70 14.43 -16.76
N GLY A 278 -6.31 15.71 -16.61
CA GLY A 278 -5.87 16.27 -15.34
C GLY A 278 -4.50 15.76 -14.89
N SER A 279 -3.94 16.38 -13.84
CA SER A 279 -2.65 15.96 -13.27
C SER A 279 -2.71 14.52 -12.73
N ASP A 280 -3.78 14.16 -12.03
CA ASP A 280 -3.91 12.82 -11.43
C ASP A 280 -4.04 11.72 -12.50
N GLY A 281 -4.69 12.05 -13.63
CA GLY A 281 -4.77 11.16 -14.79
C GLY A 281 -3.42 10.97 -15.48
N LEU A 282 -2.61 12.02 -15.60
CA LEU A 282 -1.25 11.94 -16.15
C LEU A 282 -0.33 11.09 -15.25
N SER A 283 -0.38 11.27 -13.93
CA SER A 283 0.31 10.37 -12.99
C SER A 283 -0.17 8.92 -13.08
N ALA A 284 -1.48 8.70 -13.26
CA ALA A 284 -2.03 7.35 -13.41
C ALA A 284 -1.58 6.68 -14.73
N ILE A 285 -1.52 7.44 -15.83
CA ILE A 285 -0.99 6.97 -17.12
C ILE A 285 0.49 6.61 -16.98
N GLY A 286 1.30 7.47 -16.37
CA GLY A 286 2.71 7.20 -16.09
C GLY A 286 2.93 5.90 -15.31
N GLY A 287 2.24 5.75 -14.17
CA GLY A 287 2.32 4.53 -13.36
C GLY A 287 1.83 3.26 -14.05
N GLN A 288 0.81 3.34 -14.92
CA GLN A 288 0.36 2.20 -15.73
C GLN A 288 1.37 1.81 -16.80
N LEU A 289 1.96 2.79 -17.49
CA LEU A 289 2.99 2.56 -18.51
C LEU A 289 4.23 1.92 -17.87
N LEU A 290 4.64 2.36 -16.68
CA LEU A 290 5.71 1.71 -15.92
C LEU A 290 5.39 0.25 -15.59
N ALA A 291 4.20 -0.03 -15.05
CA ALA A 291 3.81 -1.41 -14.74
C ALA A 291 3.69 -2.34 -15.99
N ILE A 292 3.48 -1.77 -17.18
CA ILE A 292 3.47 -2.51 -18.45
C ILE A 292 4.90 -2.75 -18.98
N LEU A 293 5.82 -1.81 -18.73
CA LEU A 293 7.18 -1.79 -19.29
C LEU A 293 8.27 -2.28 -18.31
N ASP A 294 7.94 -2.54 -17.05
CA ASP A 294 8.82 -3.05 -15.97
C ASP A 294 9.66 -4.28 -16.35
N ASN A 295 9.16 -5.14 -17.24
CA ASN A 295 9.86 -6.34 -17.73
C ASN A 295 10.23 -6.25 -19.23
N VAL A 296 10.28 -5.03 -19.78
CA VAL A 296 10.69 -4.75 -21.17
C VAL A 296 12.12 -4.18 -21.14
N PRO A 297 13.09 -4.73 -21.90
CA PRO A 297 14.47 -4.27 -21.88
C PRO A 297 14.60 -2.94 -22.64
N VAL A 298 14.28 -1.81 -21.99
CA VAL A 298 14.43 -0.47 -22.57
C VAL A 298 15.91 -0.14 -22.70
N ALA A 299 16.40 -0.08 -23.94
CA ALA A 299 17.81 0.13 -24.26
C ALA A 299 18.00 0.53 -25.75
N GLN A 300 19.21 0.93 -26.11
CA GLN A 300 19.59 1.29 -27.48
C GLN A 300 20.29 0.16 -28.25
N SER A 301 20.34 0.33 -29.57
CA SER A 301 20.91 -0.65 -30.49
C SER A 301 22.37 -0.98 -30.15
N GLY A 302 22.65 -2.27 -29.90
CA GLY A 302 23.97 -2.77 -29.55
C GLY A 302 24.25 -2.91 -28.06
N GLN A 303 23.29 -2.61 -27.17
CA GLN A 303 23.42 -2.80 -25.72
C GLN A 303 22.95 -4.19 -25.22
N GLY A 304 22.42 -5.05 -26.10
CA GLY A 304 22.02 -6.42 -25.79
C GLY A 304 21.47 -7.17 -27.01
N ASP A 305 21.17 -8.46 -26.85
CA ASP A 305 20.60 -9.32 -27.91
C ASP A 305 19.14 -8.94 -28.24
N PHE A 306 18.40 -8.41 -27.26
CA PHE A 306 17.04 -7.88 -27.40
C PHE A 306 16.96 -6.54 -26.67
N TYR A 307 16.29 -5.57 -27.27
CA TYR A 307 16.12 -4.22 -26.73
C TYR A 307 14.85 -3.57 -27.29
N THR A 308 14.17 -2.75 -26.49
CA THR A 308 13.04 -1.94 -26.92
C THR A 308 13.42 -0.47 -26.83
N ARG A 309 13.17 0.28 -27.90
CA ARG A 309 13.34 1.74 -27.90
C ARG A 309 12.00 2.40 -27.63
N VAL A 310 12.01 3.47 -26.85
CA VAL A 310 10.79 4.21 -26.47
C VAL A 310 10.95 5.67 -26.84
N GLY A 311 9.92 6.27 -27.44
CA GLY A 311 9.78 7.71 -27.63
C GLY A 311 8.49 8.20 -26.99
N LEU A 312 8.51 9.40 -26.42
CA LEU A 312 7.38 9.98 -25.70
C LEU A 312 6.85 11.24 -26.41
N VAL A 313 5.55 11.26 -26.68
CA VAL A 313 4.83 12.37 -27.29
C VAL A 313 3.63 12.71 -26.42
N VAL A 314 3.45 13.99 -26.11
CA VAL A 314 2.28 14.49 -25.37
C VAL A 314 1.44 15.41 -26.27
N TYR A 315 0.11 15.32 -26.20
CA TYR A 315 -0.79 16.11 -27.05
C TYR A 315 -2.01 16.70 -26.32
N SER A 316 -2.49 17.83 -26.82
CA SER A 316 -3.74 18.49 -26.40
C SER A 316 -4.30 19.33 -27.56
N SER A 317 -4.33 20.67 -27.48
CA SER A 317 -4.53 21.54 -28.66
C SER A 317 -3.31 21.60 -29.60
N ASP A 318 -2.15 21.17 -29.11
CA ASP A 318 -0.88 21.09 -29.81
C ASP A 318 -0.16 19.76 -29.47
N VAL A 319 0.92 19.47 -30.19
CA VAL A 319 1.73 18.25 -29.99
C VAL A 319 3.14 18.65 -29.57
N GLN A 320 3.67 17.97 -28.56
CA GLN A 320 5.06 18.09 -28.11
C GLN A 320 5.71 16.71 -28.12
N VAL A 321 6.78 16.55 -28.91
CA VAL A 321 7.71 15.44 -28.74
C VAL A 321 8.53 15.74 -27.50
N VAL A 322 8.40 14.88 -26.48
CA VAL A 322 9.21 14.95 -25.25
C VAL A 322 10.57 14.27 -25.51
N SER A 323 10.53 13.11 -26.17
CA SER A 323 11.73 12.34 -26.51
C SER A 323 11.53 11.55 -27.80
N ASP A 324 12.63 11.31 -28.52
CA ASP A 324 12.67 10.38 -29.65
C ASP A 324 13.18 8.98 -29.23
N LEU A 325 13.10 8.02 -30.14
CA LEU A 325 13.49 6.62 -29.92
C LEU A 325 14.96 6.42 -29.52
N THR A 326 15.83 7.43 -29.64
CA THR A 326 17.25 7.37 -29.28
C THR A 326 17.56 7.94 -27.89
N HIS A 327 16.57 8.53 -27.22
CA HIS A 327 16.77 9.29 -25.98
C HIS A 327 17.03 8.40 -24.76
N TYR A 328 16.08 7.54 -24.39
CA TYR A 328 16.19 6.67 -23.20
C TYR A 328 17.22 5.57 -23.45
N GLN A 329 18.22 5.45 -22.57
CA GLN A 329 19.27 4.41 -22.63
C GLN A 329 18.95 3.22 -21.72
N SER A 330 18.01 3.42 -20.79
CA SER A 330 17.59 2.47 -19.75
C SER A 330 16.10 2.62 -19.45
N PHE A 331 15.53 1.66 -18.71
CA PHE A 331 14.20 1.78 -18.14
C PHE A 331 14.11 2.94 -17.12
N ASP A 332 15.19 3.23 -16.39
CA ASP A 332 15.25 4.31 -15.40
C ASP A 332 15.14 5.69 -16.07
N ASP A 333 15.78 5.90 -17.22
CA ASP A 333 15.66 7.16 -17.97
C ASP A 333 14.20 7.40 -18.41
N LEU A 334 13.54 6.35 -18.91
CA LEU A 334 12.12 6.38 -19.27
C LEU A 334 11.24 6.63 -18.04
N MET A 335 11.58 6.01 -16.91
CA MET A 335 10.86 6.18 -15.65
C MET A 335 10.87 7.62 -15.18
N MET A 336 12.00 8.31 -15.26
CA MET A 336 12.10 9.71 -14.84
C MET A 336 11.16 10.65 -15.60
N ASP A 337 10.89 10.40 -16.88
CA ASP A 337 9.90 11.18 -17.64
C ASP A 337 8.45 10.72 -17.35
N LEU A 338 8.22 9.41 -17.20
CA LEU A 338 6.88 8.86 -16.93
C LEU A 338 6.33 9.23 -15.55
N ILE A 339 7.17 9.29 -14.50
CA ILE A 339 6.73 9.76 -13.17
C ILE A 339 6.47 11.27 -13.15
N ASN A 340 7.15 12.04 -14.01
CA ASN A 340 7.05 13.49 -14.08
C ASN A 340 6.09 14.02 -15.17
N LEU A 341 5.24 13.18 -15.76
CA LEU A 341 4.29 13.57 -16.83
C LEU A 341 3.43 14.81 -16.50
N ASN A 342 3.18 15.05 -15.22
CA ASN A 342 2.43 16.22 -14.73
C ASN A 342 3.09 17.56 -15.12
N GLN A 343 4.41 17.60 -15.33
CA GLN A 343 5.11 18.80 -15.81
C GLN A 343 4.62 19.24 -17.19
N TYR A 344 4.05 18.31 -17.97
CA TYR A 344 3.51 18.58 -19.30
C TYR A 344 2.01 18.91 -19.29
N HIS A 345 1.31 18.84 -18.16
CA HIS A 345 -0.14 19.05 -18.07
C HIS A 345 -0.55 20.47 -18.48
N LYS A 346 -1.56 20.58 -19.36
CA LYS A 346 -2.20 21.86 -19.69
C LYS A 346 -3.60 21.98 -19.08
N ALA A 347 -3.65 22.40 -17.81
CA ALA A 347 -4.85 22.49 -16.98
C ALA A 347 -6.02 23.34 -17.52
N ASN A 348 -5.79 24.21 -18.51
CA ASN A 348 -6.83 25.03 -19.15
C ASN A 348 -7.04 24.69 -20.64
N ASP A 349 -6.34 23.68 -21.16
CA ASP A 349 -6.37 23.31 -22.57
C ASP A 349 -7.24 22.08 -22.78
N ARG A 350 -7.99 22.04 -23.89
CA ARG A 350 -8.76 20.87 -24.29
C ARG A 350 -8.11 20.28 -25.53
N ILE A 351 -8.30 18.98 -25.76
CA ILE A 351 -7.94 18.38 -27.06
C ILE A 351 -8.63 19.21 -28.14
N ALA A 352 -7.86 19.69 -29.13
CA ALA A 352 -8.48 20.37 -30.27
C ALA A 352 -9.39 19.37 -31.00
N ASP A 353 -10.60 19.80 -31.37
CA ASP A 353 -11.47 18.99 -32.24
C ASP A 353 -10.65 18.60 -33.49
N ILE A 354 -10.39 17.30 -33.64
CA ILE A 354 -9.63 16.74 -34.77
C ILE A 354 -10.60 16.68 -35.97
N GLY A 355 -10.98 17.87 -36.43
CA GLY A 355 -12.12 18.14 -37.28
C GLY A 355 -11.79 19.07 -38.43
N LYS A 356 -10.71 18.80 -39.17
CA LYS A 356 -10.52 19.12 -40.60
C LYS A 356 -9.27 18.47 -41.18
#